data_AF-A0A8C7XSD9-F1
#
_entry.id   AF-A0A8C7XSD9-F1
#
_cell.length_a   1.000
_cell.length_b   1.000
_cell.length_c   1.000
_cell.angle_alpha   90.00
_cell.angle_beta   90.00
_cell.angle_gamma   90.00
#
_symmetry.space_group_name_H-M   'P 1'
#
loop_
_entity.id
_entity.type
_entity.pdbx_description
1 polymer ?
#
loop_
_entity_poly.entity_id
_entity_poly.type
_entity_poly.pdbx_seq_one_letter_code
_entity_poly.pdbx_strand_id
1 'polypeptide(L)'
;VLMFDWCAWVPNTPCTMRLPPPTDKDSVTMEMIMATLPDVSQSCVSFLFFFLQILLGQYPEQHFTERRALEMIDSFRKELKKIEEQILDQNAGLDLRYLFLLPSRIENSITI
;
A
#
# COMPACT_ATOMS: atom_id res chain seq x y z
N VAL A 1 -3.64 -0.46 2.69
CA VAL A 1 -4.03 -1.49 1.71
C VAL A 1 -2.82 -2.33 1.28
N LEU A 2 -1.73 -1.75 0.75
CA LEU A 2 -0.48 -2.49 0.42
C LEU A 2 0.02 -3.39 1.56
N MET A 3 0.16 -2.84 2.76
CA MET A 3 0.65 -3.59 3.92
C MET A 3 -0.26 -4.77 4.27
N PHE A 4 -1.58 -4.66 4.05
CA PHE A 4 -2.50 -5.76 4.29
C PHE A 4 -2.39 -6.82 3.19
N ASP A 5 -2.45 -6.40 1.92
CA ASP A 5 -2.46 -7.32 0.77
C ASP A 5 -1.24 -8.25 0.74
N TRP A 6 -0.08 -7.74 1.20
CA TRP A 6 1.18 -8.49 1.20
C TRP A 6 1.57 -9.08 2.56
N CYS A 7 1.24 -8.42 3.67
CA CYS A 7 1.64 -8.91 5.01
C CYS A 7 0.55 -9.75 5.70
N ALA A 8 -0.68 -9.82 5.16
CA ALA A 8 -1.72 -10.70 5.72
C ALA A 8 -1.34 -12.19 5.65
N TRP A 9 -0.56 -12.58 4.65
CA TRP A 9 0.04 -13.91 4.59
C TRP A 9 1.37 -13.90 5.35
N VAL A 10 1.32 -14.26 6.64
CA VAL A 10 2.47 -14.19 7.58
C VAL A 10 3.75 -14.84 7.03
N PRO A 11 3.74 -16.00 6.36
CA PRO A 11 4.97 -16.56 5.78
C PRO A 11 5.62 -15.69 4.69
N ASN A 12 4.85 -14.84 3.99
CA ASN A 12 5.38 -13.90 3.00
C ASN A 12 6.04 -12.68 3.65
N THR A 13 5.60 -12.25 4.83
CA THR A 13 6.20 -11.11 5.54
C THR A 13 6.11 -11.32 7.06
N PRO A 14 6.91 -12.23 7.63
CA PRO A 14 6.87 -12.49 9.07
C PRO A 14 7.40 -11.27 9.82
N CYS A 15 6.65 -10.80 10.82
CA CYS A 15 7.04 -9.66 11.65
C CYS A 15 8.24 -9.97 12.57
N THR A 16 8.52 -11.25 12.82
CA THR A 16 9.64 -11.73 13.65
C THR A 16 9.95 -13.20 13.34
N MET A 17 11.12 -13.66 13.80
CA MET A 17 11.58 -15.05 13.72
C MET A 17 11.93 -15.54 15.13
N ARG A 18 11.37 -16.67 15.56
CA ARG A 18 11.53 -17.22 16.92
C ARG A 18 12.78 -18.09 17.10
N LEU A 19 13.40 -18.52 16.00
CA LEU A 19 14.61 -19.34 15.97
C LEU A 19 15.71 -18.65 15.15
N PRO A 20 17.00 -18.94 15.42
CA PRO A 20 18.11 -18.40 14.62
C PRO A 20 18.10 -18.95 13.19
N PRO A 21 18.76 -18.27 12.24
CA PRO A 21 18.93 -18.79 10.89
C PRO A 21 19.60 -20.18 10.89
N PRO A 22 19.15 -21.12 10.05
CA PRO A 22 19.80 -22.42 9.93
C PRO A 22 21.26 -22.28 9.47
N THR A 23 22.15 -23.06 10.08
CA THR A 23 23.58 -23.07 9.76
C THR A 23 23.98 -24.19 8.79
N ASP A 24 23.06 -25.12 8.52
CA ASP A 24 23.24 -26.25 7.61
C ASP A 24 22.07 -26.30 6.61
N LYS A 25 22.36 -26.64 5.36
CA LYS A 25 21.40 -26.58 4.24
C LYS A 25 20.38 -27.72 4.26
N ASP A 26 20.76 -28.87 4.80
CA ASP A 26 19.97 -30.11 4.70
C ASP A 26 19.09 -30.39 5.94
N SER A 27 19.15 -29.53 6.96
CA SER A 27 18.48 -29.74 8.26
C SER A 27 17.11 -29.06 8.41
N VAL A 28 16.67 -28.29 7.40
CA VAL A 28 15.42 -27.52 7.48
C VAL A 28 14.22 -28.42 7.17
N THR A 29 13.29 -28.54 8.13
CA THR A 29 12.00 -29.25 7.95
C THR A 29 10.80 -28.31 8.04
N MET A 30 9.62 -28.78 7.64
CA MET A 30 8.38 -27.98 7.73
C MET A 30 8.04 -27.64 9.19
N GLU A 31 8.28 -28.56 10.12
CA GLU A 31 8.10 -28.34 11.56
C GLU A 31 9.00 -27.22 12.07
N MET A 32 10.26 -27.18 11.63
CA MET A 32 11.21 -26.12 11.96
C MET A 32 10.75 -24.76 11.40
N ILE A 33 10.23 -24.72 10.17
CA ILE A 33 9.67 -23.50 9.57
C ILE A 33 8.50 -22.98 10.42
N MET A 34 7.55 -23.84 10.77
CA MET A 34 6.39 -23.47 11.58
C MET A 34 6.79 -23.04 13.01
N ALA A 35 7.83 -23.64 13.59
CA ALA A 35 8.37 -23.24 14.89
C ALA A 35 9.09 -21.88 14.84
N THR A 36 9.66 -21.53 13.68
CA THR A 36 10.40 -20.27 13.48
C THR A 36 9.46 -19.09 13.21
N LEU A 37 8.37 -19.31 12.47
CA LEU A 37 7.38 -18.26 12.15
C LEU A 37 6.70 -17.71 13.42
N PRO A 38 6.14 -16.47 13.39
CA PRO A 38 5.41 -15.87 14.51
C PRO A 38 4.25 -16.75 14.99
N ASP A 39 3.93 -16.69 16.29
CA ASP A 39 2.73 -17.32 16.81
C ASP A 39 1.46 -16.51 16.49
N VAL A 40 0.28 -17.07 16.78
CA VAL A 40 -1.02 -16.46 16.48
C VAL A 40 -1.18 -15.09 17.14
N SER A 41 -0.66 -14.90 18.36
CA SER A 41 -0.78 -13.63 19.09
C SER A 41 0.09 -12.52 18.49
N GLN A 42 1.28 -12.89 17.99
CA GLN A 42 2.20 -11.97 17.29
C GLN A 42 1.77 -11.68 15.84
N SER A 43 0.98 -12.58 15.25
CA SER A 43 0.41 -12.43 13.91
C SER A 43 -0.82 -11.51 13.88
N CYS A 44 -1.48 -11.28 15.03
CA CYS A 44 -2.70 -10.47 15.13
C CYS A 44 -2.50 -8.95 15.04
N VAL A 45 -1.30 -8.46 14.78
CA VAL A 45 -1.08 -7.01 14.60
C VAL A 45 -1.35 -6.63 13.16
N SER A 46 -2.60 -6.23 12.85
CA SER A 46 -2.84 -5.19 11.83
C SER A 46 -4.22 -4.56 11.94
N PHE A 47 -4.16 -3.23 12.07
CA PHE A 47 -5.24 -2.28 12.28
C PHE A 47 -6.06 -2.01 11.02
N LEU A 48 -7.36 -1.78 11.20
CA LEU A 48 -8.25 -1.20 10.19
C LEU A 48 -8.51 0.26 10.54
N PHE A 49 -7.94 1.18 9.77
CA PHE A 49 -8.33 2.60 9.81
C PHE A 49 -8.80 3.00 8.42
N PHE A 50 -10.10 3.22 8.28
CA PHE A 50 -10.66 3.95 7.15
C PHE A 50 -11.19 5.28 7.71
N PHE A 51 -10.42 6.35 7.52
CA PHE A 51 -10.92 7.71 7.68
C PHE A 51 -11.19 8.32 6.30
N LEU A 52 -11.95 9.43 6.28
CA LEU A 52 -12.19 10.23 5.09
C LEU A 52 -10.87 10.80 4.58
N GLN A 53 -10.33 10.21 3.51
CA GLN A 53 -9.07 10.62 2.89
C GLN A 53 -9.31 11.75 1.88
N ILE A 54 -8.64 12.89 2.08
CA ILE A 54 -8.54 13.91 1.03
C ILE A 54 -7.55 13.40 -0.01
N LEU A 55 -8.04 13.12 -1.21
CA LEU A 55 -7.24 12.52 -2.27
C LEU A 55 -6.31 13.54 -2.93
N LEU A 56 -5.26 13.03 -3.56
CA LEU A 56 -4.27 13.85 -4.26
C LEU A 56 -4.94 14.76 -5.31
N GLY A 57 -4.59 16.05 -5.27
CA GLY A 57 -5.17 17.07 -6.14
C GLY A 57 -6.55 17.58 -5.70
N GLN A 58 -7.16 17.01 -4.65
CA GLN A 58 -8.33 17.59 -4.00
C GLN A 58 -7.89 18.56 -2.91
N TYR A 59 -8.23 19.83 -3.08
CA TYR A 59 -7.93 20.91 -2.15
C TYR A 59 -9.25 21.55 -1.73
N PRO A 60 -9.94 21.01 -0.69
CA PRO A 60 -11.21 21.56 -0.22
C PRO A 60 -11.01 22.94 0.45
N GLU A 61 -9.86 23.15 1.09
CA GLU A 61 -9.46 24.44 1.63
C GLU A 61 -8.90 25.32 0.51
N GLN A 62 -9.59 26.43 0.24
CA GLN A 62 -9.23 27.38 -0.82
C GLN A 62 -8.22 28.42 -0.31
N HIS A 63 -6.98 27.98 -0.09
CA HIS A 63 -5.87 28.87 0.26
C HIS A 63 -5.42 29.75 -0.91
N PHE A 64 -5.52 29.23 -2.14
CA PHE A 64 -5.26 29.96 -3.37
C PHE A 64 -6.55 30.47 -3.99
N THR A 65 -6.57 31.74 -4.35
CA THR A 65 -7.72 32.40 -5.01
C THR A 65 -7.33 33.04 -6.33
N GLU A 66 -6.02 33.15 -6.59
CA GLU A 66 -5.46 33.71 -7.80
C GLU A 66 -5.76 32.82 -9.00
N ARG A 67 -6.28 33.42 -10.08
CA ARG A 67 -6.66 32.70 -11.30
C ARG A 67 -5.57 31.77 -11.82
N ARG A 68 -4.31 32.23 -11.83
CA ARG A 68 -3.17 31.46 -12.31
C ARG A 68 -2.93 30.20 -11.45
N ALA A 69 -3.07 30.30 -10.13
CA ALA A 69 -2.90 29.16 -9.24
C ALA A 69 -4.02 28.13 -9.46
N LEU A 70 -5.26 28.59 -9.63
CA LEU A 70 -6.41 27.73 -9.92
C LEU A 70 -6.26 27.00 -11.27
N GLU A 71 -5.79 27.69 -12.32
CA GLU A 71 -5.50 27.09 -13.63
C GLU A 71 -4.42 26.00 -13.54
N MET A 72 -3.38 26.21 -12.71
CA MET A 72 -2.34 25.21 -12.46
C MET A 72 -2.89 23.99 -11.71
N ILE A 73 -3.77 24.18 -10.72
CA ILE A 73 -4.43 23.09 -9.99
C ILE A 73 -5.32 22.27 -10.94
N ASP A 74 -6.07 22.92 -11.83
CA ASP A 74 -6.89 22.24 -12.83
C ASP A 74 -6.04 21.44 -13.83
N SER A 75 -4.94 22.02 -14.30
CA SER A 75 -3.97 21.32 -15.15
C SER A 75 -3.40 20.08 -14.45
N PHE A 76 -2.99 20.23 -13.19
CA PHE A 76 -2.50 19.11 -12.38
C PHE A 76 -3.54 17.98 -12.25
N ARG A 77 -4.80 18.30 -11.98
CA ARG A 77 -5.90 17.31 -11.92
C ARG A 77 -6.11 16.58 -13.25
N LYS A 78 -5.98 17.28 -14.37
CA LYS A 78 -6.08 16.66 -15.71
C LYS A 78 -4.95 15.67 -15.97
N GLU A 79 -3.73 16.02 -15.59
CA GLU A 79 -2.58 15.10 -15.72
C GLU A 79 -2.73 13.89 -14.79
N LEU A 80 -3.21 14.08 -13.55
CA LEU A 80 -3.51 12.96 -12.66
C LEU A 80 -4.54 12.00 -13.27
N LYS A 81 -5.60 12.53 -13.91
CA LYS A 81 -6.61 11.70 -14.58
C LYS A 81 -6.01 10.88 -15.73
N LYS A 82 -5.12 11.48 -16.54
CA LYS A 82 -4.44 10.77 -17.62
C LYS A 82 -3.56 9.64 -17.09
N ILE A 83 -2.81 9.89 -16.02
CA ILE A 83 -1.97 8.87 -15.36
C ILE A 83 -2.85 7.75 -14.81
N GLU A 84 -3.98 8.08 -14.20
CA GLU A 84 -4.94 7.09 -13.70
C GLU A 84 -5.44 6.16 -14.80
N GLU A 85 -5.87 6.73 -15.94
CA GLU A 85 -6.31 5.95 -17.11
C GLU A 85 -5.19 5.02 -17.62
N GLN A 86 -3.95 5.52 -17.74
CA GLN A 86 -2.80 4.71 -18.13
C GLN A 86 -2.52 3.55 -17.17
N ILE A 87 -2.61 3.79 -15.85
CA ILE A 87 -2.42 2.73 -14.85
C ILE A 87 -3.52 1.69 -14.97
N LEU A 88 -4.77 2.09 -15.15
CA LEU A 88 -5.89 1.15 -15.30
C LEU A 88 -5.74 0.29 -16.56
N ASP A 89 -5.35 0.90 -17.68
CA ASP A 89 -5.13 0.19 -18.94
C ASP A 89 -3.96 -0.81 -18.84
N GLN A 90 -2.83 -0.41 -18.23
CA GLN A 90 -1.69 -1.30 -18.03
C GLN A 90 -2.01 -2.48 -17.10
N ASN A 91 -2.92 -2.27 -16.16
CA ASN A 91 -3.36 -3.30 -15.23
C ASN A 91 -4.53 -4.14 -15.76
N ALA A 92 -5.07 -3.82 -16.95
CA ALA A 92 -6.16 -4.57 -17.54
C ALA A 92 -5.69 -5.99 -17.93
N GLY A 93 -6.33 -7.01 -17.37
CA GLY A 93 -6.03 -8.42 -17.67
C GLY A 93 -4.85 -9.01 -16.88
N LEU A 94 -4.24 -8.27 -15.96
CA LEU A 94 -3.26 -8.84 -15.02
C LEU A 94 -3.98 -9.55 -13.87
N ASP A 95 -3.52 -10.76 -13.55
CA ASP A 95 -4.00 -11.52 -12.38
C ASP A 95 -3.72 -10.77 -11.07
N LEU A 96 -2.58 -10.08 -11.00
CA LEU A 96 -2.19 -9.24 -9.87
C LEU A 96 -2.00 -7.79 -10.34
N ARG A 97 -2.96 -6.94 -9.98
CA ARG A 97 -2.97 -5.53 -10.36
C ARG A 97 -2.23 -4.67 -9.35
N TYR A 98 -1.36 -3.78 -9.83
CA TYR A 98 -0.70 -2.76 -9.05
C TYR A 98 -1.53 -1.46 -9.05
N LEU A 99 -2.36 -1.28 -8.03
CA LEU A 99 -3.28 -0.13 -7.91
C LEU A 99 -2.94 0.81 -6.75
N PHE A 100 -1.77 0.65 -6.14
CA PHE A 100 -1.39 1.43 -4.95
C PHE A 100 -1.02 2.88 -5.27
N LEU A 101 -0.54 3.13 -6.49
CA LEU A 101 -0.22 4.48 -6.98
C LEU A 101 -1.33 5.09 -7.85
N LEU A 102 -2.54 4.56 -7.76
CA LEU A 102 -3.68 5.14 -8.45
C LEU A 102 -3.97 6.52 -7.83
N PRO A 103 -4.00 7.63 -8.60
CA PRO A 103 -4.23 8.97 -8.06
C PRO A 103 -5.46 9.08 -7.15
N SER A 104 -6.55 8.40 -7.50
CA SER A 104 -7.78 8.28 -6.69
C SER A 104 -7.65 7.47 -5.39
N ARG A 105 -6.48 6.89 -5.10
CA ARG A 105 -6.18 6.12 -3.89
C ARG A 105 -5.00 6.67 -3.09
N ILE A 106 -4.40 7.78 -3.56
CA ILE A 106 -3.29 8.44 -2.87
C ILE A 106 -3.86 9.61 -2.06
N GLU A 107 -3.53 9.66 -0.76
CA GLU A 107 -3.83 10.80 0.10
C GLU A 107 -2.99 12.02 -0.28
N ASN A 108 -3.53 13.22 -0.07
CA ASN A 108 -2.83 14.47 -0.32
C ASN A 108 -1.72 14.75 0.72
N SER A 109 -1.81 14.15 1.91
CA SER A 109 -0.85 14.27 3.01
C SER A 109 -0.72 12.96 3.77
N ILE A 110 0.24 12.88 4.70
CA ILE A 110 0.38 11.73 5.61
C ILE A 110 -0.60 11.93 6.77
N THR A 111 -1.73 11.21 6.76
CA THR A 111 -2.71 11.27 7.85
C THR A 111 -2.82 9.97 8.65
N ILE A 112 -1.90 9.03 8.41
CA ILE A 112 -1.83 7.70 9.02
C ILE A 112 -0.39 7.30 9.37
#